data_AF-A0A945SCX8-F1
#
_entry.id   AF-A0A945SCX8-F1
#
_cell.length_a   1.000
_cell.length_b   1.000
_cell.length_c   1.000
_cell.angle_alpha   90.00
_cell.angle_beta   90.00
_cell.angle_gamma   90.00
#
_symmetry.space_group_name_H-M   'P 1'
#
loop_
_entity.id
_entity.type
_entity.pdbx_description
1 polymer ?
#
loop_
_entity_poly.entity_id
_entity_poly.type
_entity_poly.pdbx_seq_one_letter_code
_entity_poly.pdbx_strand_id
1 'polypeptide(L)'
;MTMKESLWIERLEAAIAARTRRVGTAAAWARLLVLLPILILALKQVGALPARPGLLVPLVVVYGILNYLEDVRRPPAPASLAHRLLAGVSDLLLWCVVLACCRGLVSTPLLIAKAAIEVLLLALVTGGRNSGSTRIQDGLQLTTFLGLLFMSQGLLSGMVTPQAVTYLLWLDVIMLGTIALINLRILQKRFIADALSGCNLTCGAFSMVFAARGQLPASLLFLMLGAGFDGFDGAAARKFGGTRWGVYSDDIADGVNYGIAPGVALYLVIGGFEGAVLGSFFTVFTLSRLVFFTLSKGGGDPEFFCGVPSTVGALVTICSMILFADHVAVIGLMVGIACIQMVSFDTHYRHLGRALASNRRILYGMPVFLVVVLSGRHFIGPQAPIALVLGASLIYGFLPTVAHFREVLRGRSA
;
A
#
# COMPACT_ATOMS: atom_id res chain seq x y z
N MET A 1 12.22 -8.28 2.45
CA MET A 1 12.34 -9.69 2.87
C MET A 1 12.46 -10.57 1.64
N THR A 2 13.62 -11.18 1.49
CA THR A 2 14.10 -11.75 0.22
C THR A 2 13.50 -13.14 -0.04
N MET A 3 13.49 -13.57 -1.30
CA MET A 3 13.02 -14.88 -1.79
C MET A 3 13.58 -16.12 -1.06
N LYS A 4 14.59 -15.97 -0.19
CA LYS A 4 15.04 -17.02 0.75
C LYS A 4 14.13 -17.16 1.99
N GLU A 5 13.55 -16.06 2.47
CA GLU A 5 12.61 -16.04 3.60
C GLU A 5 11.25 -16.60 3.19
N SER A 6 10.78 -16.33 1.95
CA SER A 6 9.56 -16.98 1.44
C SER A 6 9.72 -18.50 1.33
N LEU A 7 10.90 -18.98 0.91
CA LEU A 7 11.20 -20.41 0.86
C LEU A 7 11.28 -21.04 2.25
N TRP A 8 11.80 -20.35 3.26
CA TRP A 8 11.84 -20.90 4.63
C TRP A 8 10.45 -20.88 5.28
N ILE A 9 9.67 -19.82 5.11
CA ILE A 9 8.28 -19.75 5.61
C ILE A 9 7.42 -20.79 4.89
N GLU A 10 7.49 -20.92 3.56
CA GLU A 10 6.75 -21.94 2.82
C GLU A 10 7.19 -23.36 3.21
N ARG A 11 8.49 -23.60 3.44
CA ARG A 11 8.99 -24.90 3.95
C ARG A 11 8.55 -25.17 5.39
N LEU A 12 8.54 -24.15 6.24
CA LEU A 12 8.07 -24.25 7.62
C LEU A 12 6.56 -24.52 7.65
N GLU A 13 5.77 -23.77 6.88
CA GLU A 13 4.34 -23.97 6.69
C GLU A 13 4.05 -25.38 6.17
N ALA A 14 4.79 -25.85 5.15
CA ALA A 14 4.67 -27.21 4.62
C ALA A 14 5.04 -28.29 5.67
N ALA A 15 6.10 -28.07 6.46
CA ALA A 15 6.51 -28.98 7.52
C ALA A 15 5.48 -29.04 8.67
N ILE A 16 4.93 -27.88 9.05
CA ILE A 16 3.85 -27.77 10.04
C ILE A 16 2.59 -28.45 9.52
N ALA A 17 2.18 -28.19 8.28
CA ALA A 17 1.02 -28.81 7.65
C ALA A 17 1.17 -30.35 7.58
N ALA A 18 2.37 -30.84 7.23
CA ALA A 18 2.66 -32.27 7.14
C ALA A 18 2.58 -33.00 8.49
N ARG A 19 3.08 -32.40 9.58
CA ARG A 19 3.06 -32.98 10.94
C ARG A 19 1.68 -33.05 11.57
N THR A 20 0.70 -32.36 11.00
CA THR A 20 -0.46 -31.92 11.77
C THR A 20 -1.79 -32.26 11.05
N ARG A 21 -1.72 -33.21 10.09
CA ARG A 21 -2.76 -33.74 9.17
C ARG A 21 -4.18 -34.04 9.71
N ARG A 22 -4.43 -34.10 11.02
CA ARG A 22 -5.73 -34.52 11.60
C ARG A 22 -6.51 -33.44 12.36
N VAL A 23 -6.07 -32.18 12.42
CA VAL A 23 -6.55 -31.20 13.42
C VAL A 23 -7.50 -30.10 12.85
N GLY A 24 -8.16 -30.30 11.69
CA GLY A 24 -8.93 -29.22 11.03
C GLY A 24 -10.11 -28.66 11.85
N THR A 25 -11.12 -29.48 12.12
CA THR A 25 -12.25 -29.10 12.99
C THR A 25 -11.83 -28.99 14.46
N ALA A 26 -10.87 -29.81 14.89
CA ALA A 26 -10.35 -29.79 16.25
C ALA A 26 -9.68 -28.45 16.62
N ALA A 27 -9.05 -27.74 15.67
CA ALA A 27 -8.47 -26.42 15.93
C ALA A 27 -9.55 -25.37 16.21
N ALA A 28 -10.63 -25.32 15.41
CA ALA A 28 -11.75 -24.42 15.63
C ALA A 28 -12.43 -24.68 16.99
N TRP A 29 -12.61 -25.96 17.36
CA TRP A 29 -13.10 -26.32 18.70
C TRP A 29 -12.12 -25.95 19.82
N ALA A 30 -10.81 -26.14 19.60
CA ALA A 30 -9.78 -25.73 20.55
C ALA A 30 -9.77 -24.21 20.78
N ARG A 31 -10.03 -23.39 19.75
CA ARG A 31 -10.20 -21.94 19.91
C ARG A 31 -11.34 -21.59 20.86
N LEU A 32 -12.49 -22.22 20.71
CA LEU A 32 -13.64 -22.00 21.59
C LEU A 32 -13.31 -22.40 23.04
N LEU A 33 -12.58 -23.50 23.23
CA LEU A 33 -12.12 -23.92 24.56
C LEU A 33 -11.13 -22.94 25.19
N VAL A 34 -10.22 -22.35 24.40
CA VAL A 34 -9.29 -21.30 24.85
C VAL A 34 -10.04 -20.01 25.22
N LEU A 35 -11.13 -19.69 24.52
CA LEU A 35 -11.97 -18.52 24.78
C LEU A 35 -12.89 -18.67 25.99
N LEU A 36 -13.34 -19.89 26.31
CA LEU A 36 -14.28 -20.16 27.41
C LEU A 36 -13.85 -19.57 28.77
N PRO A 37 -12.61 -19.78 29.28
CA PRO A 37 -12.20 -19.18 30.54
C PRO A 37 -12.14 -17.64 30.47
N ILE A 38 -11.79 -17.08 29.31
CA ILE A 38 -11.78 -15.63 29.09
C ILE A 38 -13.21 -15.07 29.15
N LEU A 39 -14.15 -15.73 28.48
CA LEU A 39 -15.56 -15.33 28.45
C LEU A 39 -16.19 -15.40 29.84
N ILE A 40 -15.91 -16.46 30.60
CA ILE A 40 -16.36 -16.60 31.99
C ILE A 40 -15.79 -15.48 32.88
N LEU A 41 -14.52 -15.14 32.72
CA LEU A 41 -13.89 -14.03 33.46
C LEU A 41 -14.51 -12.68 33.09
N ALA A 42 -14.80 -12.45 31.81
CA ALA A 42 -15.46 -11.24 31.32
C ALA A 42 -16.91 -11.12 31.78
N LEU A 43 -17.69 -12.20 31.77
CA LEU A 43 -19.10 -12.21 32.20
C LEU A 43 -19.26 -12.08 33.72
N LYS A 44 -18.26 -12.54 34.50
CA LYS A 44 -18.31 -12.48 35.98
C LYS A 44 -18.01 -11.08 36.55
N GLN A 45 -17.65 -10.08 35.73
CA GLN A 45 -17.26 -8.76 36.23
C GLN A 45 -17.95 -7.61 35.50
N VAL A 46 -18.44 -6.63 36.28
CA VAL A 46 -19.00 -5.34 35.82
C VAL A 46 -17.91 -4.25 35.80
N GLY A 47 -16.66 -4.61 35.48
CA GLY A 47 -15.51 -3.70 35.49
C GLY A 47 -14.33 -4.22 34.65
N ALA A 48 -13.26 -3.41 34.53
CA ALA A 48 -12.03 -3.79 33.84
C ALA A 48 -11.52 -5.13 34.40
N LEU A 49 -11.26 -6.11 33.52
CA LEU A 49 -10.86 -7.46 33.92
C LEU A 49 -9.74 -7.43 34.97
N PRO A 50 -9.73 -8.36 35.93
CA PRO A 50 -8.82 -8.28 37.05
C PRO A 50 -7.39 -8.40 36.52
N ALA A 51 -6.51 -7.64 37.18
CA ALA A 51 -5.09 -7.47 36.94
C ALA A 51 -4.25 -8.77 36.96
N ARG A 52 -4.52 -9.69 36.03
CA ARG A 52 -3.68 -10.86 35.73
C ARG A 52 -3.27 -10.82 34.26
N PRO A 53 -2.42 -9.87 33.87
CA PRO A 53 -1.84 -9.80 32.53
C PRO A 53 -1.25 -11.14 32.06
N GLY A 54 -0.73 -11.92 33.02
CA GLY A 54 -0.12 -13.22 32.77
C GLY A 54 -1.04 -14.32 32.24
N LEU A 55 -2.37 -14.16 32.23
CA LEU A 55 -3.27 -15.19 31.68
C LEU A 55 -3.92 -14.78 30.35
N LEU A 56 -4.35 -13.52 30.20
CA LEU A 56 -5.10 -13.07 29.02
C LEU A 56 -4.22 -12.99 27.76
N VAL A 57 -3.02 -12.42 27.89
CA VAL A 57 -2.09 -12.28 26.76
C VAL A 57 -1.70 -13.64 26.19
N PRO A 58 -1.24 -14.63 27.00
CA PRO A 58 -0.93 -15.96 26.48
C PRO A 58 -2.12 -16.65 25.81
N LEU A 59 -3.34 -16.49 26.35
CA LEU A 59 -4.53 -17.11 25.74
C LEU A 59 -4.87 -16.48 24.38
N VAL A 60 -4.74 -15.16 24.21
CA VAL A 60 -4.94 -14.52 22.90
C VAL A 60 -3.82 -14.87 21.91
N VAL A 61 -2.58 -15.00 22.38
CA VAL A 61 -1.47 -15.49 21.54
C VAL A 61 -1.74 -16.93 21.09
N VAL A 62 -2.19 -17.81 21.99
CA VAL A 62 -2.58 -19.19 21.66
C VAL A 62 -3.74 -19.19 20.67
N TYR A 63 -4.75 -18.34 20.87
CA TYR A 63 -5.84 -18.16 19.91
C TYR A 63 -5.31 -17.78 18.52
N GLY A 64 -4.39 -16.80 18.44
CA GLY A 64 -3.76 -16.37 17.20
C GLY A 64 -2.95 -17.48 16.52
N ILE A 65 -2.20 -18.28 17.29
CA ILE A 65 -1.46 -19.45 16.77
C ILE A 65 -2.43 -20.49 16.22
N LEU A 66 -3.50 -20.81 16.94
CA LEU A 66 -4.53 -21.72 16.45
C LEU A 66 -5.20 -21.18 15.18
N ASN A 67 -5.40 -19.85 15.09
CA ASN A 67 -5.93 -19.22 13.89
C ASN A 67 -5.01 -19.39 12.69
N TYR A 68 -3.75 -19.04 12.87
CA TYR A 68 -2.72 -19.21 11.86
C TYR A 68 -2.56 -20.67 11.39
N LEU A 69 -2.56 -21.63 12.32
CA LEU A 69 -2.42 -23.06 12.00
C LEU A 69 -3.59 -23.60 11.18
N GLU A 70 -4.80 -23.08 11.39
CA GLU A 70 -5.98 -23.43 10.60
C GLU A 70 -5.84 -22.89 9.17
N ASP A 71 -5.38 -21.66 9.05
CA ASP A 71 -5.20 -20.94 7.77
C ASP A 71 -4.10 -21.56 6.90
N VAL A 72 -2.98 -21.99 7.51
CA VAL A 72 -1.90 -22.72 6.81
C VAL A 72 -2.39 -24.05 6.23
N ARG A 73 -3.43 -24.67 6.80
CA ARG A 73 -3.95 -25.96 6.35
C ARG A 73 -5.13 -25.89 5.39
N ARG A 74 -5.74 -24.73 5.18
CA ARG A 74 -6.95 -24.62 4.35
C ARG A 74 -6.67 -25.18 2.95
N PRO A 75 -7.30 -26.31 2.55
CA PRO A 75 -7.20 -26.79 1.18
C PRO A 75 -7.81 -25.76 0.22
N PRO A 76 -7.46 -25.76 -1.07
CA PRO A 76 -8.05 -24.85 -2.07
C PRO A 76 -9.57 -25.05 -2.26
N ALA A 77 -10.17 -26.05 -1.62
CA ALA A 77 -11.61 -26.29 -1.62
C ALA A 77 -12.32 -25.35 -0.62
N PRO A 78 -13.54 -24.85 -0.95
CA PRO A 78 -14.29 -24.00 -0.05
C PRO A 78 -14.60 -24.74 1.25
N ALA A 79 -14.26 -24.12 2.39
CA ALA A 79 -14.52 -24.70 3.70
C ALA A 79 -16.01 -25.01 3.91
N SER A 80 -16.34 -25.96 4.79
CA SER A 80 -17.74 -26.25 5.13
C SER A 80 -18.42 -25.04 5.81
N LEU A 81 -19.74 -24.92 5.69
CA LEU A 81 -20.51 -23.85 6.35
C LEU A 81 -20.27 -23.85 7.87
N ALA A 82 -20.29 -25.03 8.49
CA ALA A 82 -20.07 -25.19 9.93
C ALA A 82 -18.71 -24.63 10.36
N HIS A 83 -17.66 -24.86 9.57
CA HIS A 83 -16.32 -24.34 9.85
C HIS A 83 -16.28 -22.81 9.77
N ARG A 84 -16.89 -22.20 8.75
CA ARG A 84 -16.94 -20.74 8.62
C ARG A 84 -17.72 -20.07 9.75
N LEU A 85 -18.82 -20.69 10.19
CA LEU A 85 -19.61 -20.20 11.32
C LEU A 85 -18.83 -20.31 12.64
N LEU A 86 -18.17 -21.45 12.87
CA LEU A 86 -17.35 -21.64 14.07
C LEU A 86 -16.22 -20.61 14.15
N ALA A 87 -15.53 -20.34 13.04
CA ALA A 87 -14.48 -19.32 12.98
C ALA A 87 -15.04 -17.93 13.32
N GLY A 88 -16.09 -17.48 12.62
CA GLY A 88 -16.66 -16.15 12.85
C GLY A 88 -17.29 -15.96 14.23
N VAL A 89 -17.90 -17.00 14.81
CA VAL A 89 -18.39 -16.97 16.20
C VAL A 89 -17.23 -16.84 17.18
N SER A 90 -16.12 -17.54 16.96
CA SER A 90 -14.94 -17.44 17.83
C SER A 90 -14.32 -16.04 17.80
N ASP A 91 -14.25 -15.40 16.63
CA ASP A 91 -13.75 -14.04 16.49
C ASP A 91 -14.66 -13.02 17.18
N LEU A 92 -15.98 -13.22 17.08
CA LEU A 92 -16.98 -12.34 17.71
C LEU A 92 -16.95 -12.44 19.24
N LEU A 93 -16.78 -13.65 19.78
CA LEU A 93 -16.61 -13.86 21.23
C LEU A 93 -15.36 -13.18 21.76
N LEU A 94 -14.25 -13.24 21.02
CA LEU A 94 -13.02 -12.52 21.38
C LEU A 94 -13.23 -10.99 21.36
N TRP A 95 -13.96 -10.47 20.37
CA TRP A 95 -14.32 -9.04 20.33
C TRP A 95 -15.20 -8.61 21.51
N CYS A 96 -16.18 -9.42 21.91
CA CYS A 96 -17.02 -9.12 23.09
C CYS A 96 -16.17 -8.97 24.37
N VAL A 97 -15.17 -9.83 24.55
CA VAL A 97 -14.22 -9.71 25.66
C VAL A 97 -13.45 -8.40 25.56
N VAL A 98 -12.89 -8.08 24.39
CA VAL A 98 -12.05 -6.89 24.19
C VAL A 98 -12.85 -5.60 24.39
N LEU A 99 -14.11 -5.56 23.94
CA LEU A 99 -15.02 -4.45 24.19
C LEU A 99 -15.30 -4.25 25.68
N ALA A 100 -15.47 -5.34 26.44
CA ALA A 100 -15.65 -5.28 27.88
C ALA A 100 -14.38 -4.78 28.60
N CYS A 101 -13.19 -5.21 28.14
CA CYS A 101 -11.90 -4.82 28.74
C CYS A 101 -11.50 -3.37 28.44
N CYS A 102 -11.74 -2.92 27.21
CA CYS A 102 -11.10 -1.72 26.67
C CYS A 102 -12.03 -0.51 26.63
N ARG A 103 -13.19 -0.61 27.28
CA ARG A 103 -14.16 0.49 27.37
C ARG A 103 -13.51 1.67 28.10
N GLY A 104 -13.38 2.79 27.38
CA GLY A 104 -12.75 4.02 27.90
C GLY A 104 -11.29 4.25 27.50
N LEU A 105 -10.64 3.27 26.85
CA LEU A 105 -9.26 3.40 26.36
C LEU A 105 -9.18 3.97 24.93
N VAL A 106 -10.15 3.63 24.10
CA VAL A 106 -10.27 4.04 22.69
C VAL A 106 -11.70 4.54 22.45
N SER A 107 -11.91 5.29 21.37
CA SER A 107 -13.21 5.86 21.04
C SER A 107 -14.30 4.78 20.96
N THR A 108 -15.31 4.92 21.83
CA THR A 108 -16.44 3.98 21.91
C THR A 108 -17.18 3.81 20.58
N PRO A 109 -17.40 4.88 19.76
CA PRO A 109 -18.03 4.72 18.45
C PRO A 109 -17.23 3.81 17.51
N LEU A 110 -15.90 3.86 17.53
CA LEU A 110 -15.04 3.07 16.65
C LEU A 110 -15.06 1.58 17.04
N LEU A 111 -15.05 1.31 18.34
CA LEU A 111 -15.22 -0.03 18.91
C LEU A 111 -16.59 -0.64 18.55
N ILE A 112 -17.66 0.15 18.63
CA ILE A 112 -19.02 -0.28 18.23
C ILE A 112 -19.08 -0.54 16.72
N ALA A 113 -18.53 0.36 15.89
CA ALA A 113 -18.50 0.19 14.44
C ALA A 113 -17.77 -1.09 14.05
N LYS A 114 -16.63 -1.36 14.70
CA LYS A 114 -15.86 -2.59 14.51
C LYS A 114 -16.68 -3.84 14.81
N ALA A 115 -17.37 -3.87 15.95
CA ALA A 115 -18.21 -4.99 16.37
C ALA A 115 -19.40 -5.21 15.42
N ALA A 116 -20.05 -4.12 14.98
CA ALA A 116 -21.16 -4.18 14.04
C ALA A 116 -20.77 -4.80 12.70
N ILE A 117 -19.57 -4.47 12.18
CA ILE A 117 -19.07 -5.05 10.92
C ILE A 117 -18.78 -6.55 11.08
N GLU A 118 -18.25 -7.00 12.20
CA GLU A 118 -18.02 -8.44 12.46
C GLU A 118 -19.33 -9.23 12.52
N VAL A 119 -20.35 -8.68 13.20
CA VAL A 119 -21.71 -9.25 13.22
C VAL A 119 -22.27 -9.35 11.79
N LEU A 120 -22.12 -8.29 11.00
CA LEU A 120 -22.56 -8.26 9.61
C LEU A 120 -21.84 -9.31 8.76
N LEU A 121 -20.52 -9.45 8.90
CA LEU A 121 -19.73 -10.45 8.18
C LEU A 121 -20.15 -11.88 8.55
N LEU A 122 -20.39 -12.15 9.83
CA LEU A 122 -20.91 -13.43 10.29
C LEU A 122 -22.31 -13.72 9.71
N ALA A 123 -23.20 -12.72 9.68
CA ALA A 123 -24.51 -12.85 9.05
C ALA A 123 -24.38 -13.15 7.54
N LEU A 124 -23.45 -12.52 6.83
CA LEU A 124 -23.20 -12.79 5.41
C LEU A 124 -22.68 -14.22 5.16
N VAL A 125 -21.90 -14.79 6.08
CA VAL A 125 -21.49 -16.20 6.04
C VAL A 125 -22.69 -17.13 6.17
N THR A 126 -23.64 -16.84 7.07
CA THR A 126 -24.88 -17.64 7.21
C THR A 126 -25.72 -17.62 5.93
N GLY A 127 -25.72 -16.50 5.21
CA GLY A 127 -26.38 -16.32 3.91
C GLY A 127 -25.65 -16.96 2.72
N GLY A 128 -24.65 -17.82 2.96
CA GLY A 128 -23.92 -18.54 1.92
C GLY A 128 -22.91 -17.70 1.13
N ARG A 129 -22.60 -16.47 1.58
CA ARG A 129 -21.59 -15.63 0.91
C ARG A 129 -20.17 -16.01 1.36
N ASN A 130 -19.23 -15.88 0.42
CA ASN A 130 -17.87 -16.36 0.58
C ASN A 130 -17.00 -15.32 1.32
N SER A 131 -17.08 -15.32 2.65
CA SER A 131 -16.19 -14.51 3.51
C SER A 131 -15.02 -15.35 4.03
N GLY A 132 -14.20 -15.90 3.13
CA GLY A 132 -12.93 -16.48 3.55
C GLY A 132 -12.03 -15.37 4.11
N SER A 133 -11.53 -15.54 5.33
CA SER A 133 -10.53 -14.63 5.91
C SER A 133 -9.26 -14.67 5.06
N THR A 134 -8.58 -13.53 4.97
CA THR A 134 -7.23 -13.49 4.38
C THR A 134 -6.21 -13.48 5.51
N ARG A 135 -5.02 -14.09 5.29
CA ARG A 135 -3.93 -14.06 6.29
C ARG A 135 -3.59 -12.64 6.78
N ILE A 136 -3.74 -11.64 5.90
CA ILE A 136 -3.54 -10.22 6.21
C ILE A 136 -4.60 -9.73 7.19
N GLN A 137 -5.86 -10.12 6.97
CA GLN A 137 -6.96 -9.80 7.88
C GLN A 137 -6.72 -10.40 9.26
N ASP A 138 -6.41 -11.70 9.32
CA ASP A 138 -6.24 -12.41 10.58
C ASP A 138 -5.05 -11.85 11.39
N GLY A 139 -3.96 -11.51 10.70
CA GLY A 139 -2.80 -10.85 11.31
C GLY A 139 -3.10 -9.45 11.83
N LEU A 140 -3.85 -8.64 11.07
CA LEU A 140 -4.24 -7.29 11.49
C LEU A 140 -5.17 -7.31 12.69
N GLN A 141 -6.19 -8.18 12.66
CA GLN A 141 -7.12 -8.37 13.78
C GLN A 141 -6.35 -8.78 15.04
N LEU A 142 -5.48 -9.81 14.95
CA LEU A 142 -4.68 -10.27 16.09
C LEU A 142 -3.77 -9.16 16.64
N THR A 143 -3.14 -8.38 15.77
CA THR A 143 -2.27 -7.27 16.18
C THR A 143 -3.07 -6.17 16.89
N THR A 144 -4.25 -5.85 16.36
CA THR A 144 -5.17 -4.87 16.96
C THR A 144 -5.65 -5.34 18.33
N PHE A 145 -6.01 -6.63 18.46
CA PHE A 145 -6.39 -7.25 19.72
C PHE A 145 -5.28 -7.20 20.77
N LEU A 146 -4.06 -7.60 20.40
CA LEU A 146 -2.91 -7.55 21.29
C LEU A 146 -2.58 -6.12 21.71
N GLY A 147 -2.65 -5.16 20.77
CA GLY A 147 -2.47 -3.74 21.06
C GLY A 147 -3.47 -3.21 22.09
N LEU A 148 -4.76 -3.51 21.91
CA LEU A 148 -5.83 -3.14 22.85
C LEU A 148 -5.63 -3.78 24.23
N LEU A 149 -5.26 -5.06 24.27
CA LEU A 149 -5.01 -5.78 25.52
C LEU A 149 -3.79 -5.26 26.27
N PHE A 150 -2.66 -5.06 25.57
CA PHE A 150 -1.45 -4.47 26.17
C PHE A 150 -1.73 -3.09 26.74
N MET A 151 -2.46 -2.26 25.99
CA MET A 151 -2.89 -0.95 26.47
C MET A 151 -3.78 -1.06 27.71
N SER A 152 -4.76 -1.98 27.73
CA SER A 152 -5.65 -2.18 28.88
C SER A 152 -4.96 -2.66 30.16
N GLN A 153 -3.83 -3.35 30.00
CA GLN A 153 -3.06 -3.93 31.11
C GLN A 153 -1.86 -3.06 31.51
N GLY A 154 -1.64 -1.92 30.84
CA GLY A 154 -0.47 -1.08 31.05
C GLY A 154 0.86 -1.76 30.66
N LEU A 155 0.82 -2.81 29.83
CA LEU A 155 2.00 -3.50 29.34
C LEU A 155 2.60 -2.75 28.16
N LEU A 156 3.94 -2.72 28.07
CA LEU A 156 4.67 -2.11 26.95
C LEU A 156 4.25 -0.65 26.67
N SER A 157 3.93 0.13 27.70
CA SER A 157 3.45 1.52 27.59
C SER A 157 4.40 2.46 26.83
N GLY A 158 5.68 2.12 26.71
CA GLY A 158 6.65 2.84 25.87
C GLY A 158 6.58 2.53 24.36
N MET A 159 6.01 1.38 23.96
CA MET A 159 5.90 0.96 22.55
C MET A 159 4.44 0.98 22.06
N VAL A 160 3.48 0.68 22.93
CA VAL A 160 2.05 0.61 22.61
C VAL A 160 1.39 1.92 23.04
N THR A 161 1.36 2.90 22.13
CA THR A 161 0.72 4.19 22.38
C THR A 161 -0.78 4.13 22.04
N PRO A 162 -1.64 4.91 22.73
CA PRO A 162 -3.07 5.00 22.41
C PRO A 162 -3.34 5.36 20.94
N GLN A 163 -2.50 6.23 20.38
CA GLN A 163 -2.58 6.68 18.99
C GLN A 163 -2.30 5.53 18.02
N ALA A 164 -1.23 4.74 18.26
CA ALA A 164 -0.89 3.60 17.41
C ALA A 164 -2.00 2.55 17.42
N VAL A 165 -2.56 2.22 18.60
CA VAL A 165 -3.67 1.27 18.72
C VAL A 165 -4.94 1.80 18.03
N THR A 166 -5.20 3.11 18.14
CA THR A 166 -6.34 3.75 17.43
C THR A 166 -6.17 3.67 15.91
N TYR A 167 -4.97 3.89 15.38
CA TYR A 167 -4.71 3.75 13.93
C TYR A 167 -4.83 2.31 13.45
N LEU A 168 -4.33 1.33 14.22
CA LEU A 168 -4.53 -0.09 13.94
C LEU A 168 -6.01 -0.44 13.89
N LEU A 169 -6.80 0.06 14.85
CA LEU A 169 -8.24 -0.16 14.90
C LEU A 169 -8.98 0.47 13.70
N TRP A 170 -8.60 1.68 13.28
CA TRP A 170 -9.12 2.29 12.06
C TRP A 170 -8.82 1.44 10.82
N LEU A 171 -7.58 0.96 10.69
CA LEU A 171 -7.16 0.13 9.56
C LEU A 171 -7.98 -1.17 9.51
N ASP A 172 -8.23 -1.77 10.67
CA ASP A 172 -9.03 -2.98 10.81
C ASP A 172 -10.52 -2.74 10.48
N VAL A 173 -11.12 -1.66 10.97
CA VAL A 173 -12.48 -1.24 10.63
C VAL A 173 -12.65 -1.00 9.12
N ILE A 174 -11.71 -0.29 8.50
CA ILE A 174 -11.75 0.01 7.05
C ILE A 174 -11.62 -1.27 6.23
N MET A 175 -10.68 -2.14 6.59
CA MET A 175 -10.46 -3.40 5.88
C MET A 175 -11.70 -4.30 5.98
N LEU A 176 -12.26 -4.49 7.17
CA LEU A 176 -13.46 -5.30 7.34
C LEU A 176 -14.70 -4.69 6.70
N GLY A 177 -14.86 -3.37 6.79
CA GLY A 177 -15.92 -2.64 6.09
C GLY A 177 -15.84 -2.86 4.58
N THR A 178 -14.64 -2.82 4.01
CA THR A 178 -14.41 -3.12 2.60
C THR A 178 -14.78 -4.57 2.26
N ILE A 179 -14.39 -5.53 3.09
CA ILE A 179 -14.75 -6.95 2.92
C ILE A 179 -16.27 -7.14 3.01
N ALA A 180 -16.94 -6.45 3.92
CA ALA A 180 -18.39 -6.49 4.07
C ALA A 180 -19.10 -5.92 2.84
N LEU A 181 -18.67 -4.76 2.35
CA LEU A 181 -19.19 -4.15 1.12
C LEU A 181 -18.96 -5.03 -0.12
N ILE A 182 -17.80 -5.69 -0.21
CA ILE A 182 -17.50 -6.66 -1.26
C ILE A 182 -18.43 -7.87 -1.18
N ASN A 183 -18.60 -8.43 0.02
CA ASN A 183 -19.50 -9.55 0.22
C ASN A 183 -20.95 -9.15 -0.06
N LEU A 184 -21.36 -7.92 0.26
CA LEU A 184 -22.68 -7.36 -0.05
C LEU A 184 -22.91 -7.13 -1.55
N ARG A 185 -21.87 -7.23 -2.39
CA ARG A 185 -21.86 -6.86 -3.82
C ARG A 185 -22.09 -5.36 -4.07
N ILE A 186 -21.97 -4.53 -3.03
CA ILE A 186 -21.98 -3.07 -3.17
C ILE A 186 -20.67 -2.63 -3.82
N LEU A 187 -19.55 -3.20 -3.36
CA LEU A 187 -18.22 -2.95 -3.91
C LEU A 187 -17.77 -4.20 -4.66
N GLN A 188 -17.16 -4.04 -5.83
CA GLN A 188 -16.62 -5.17 -6.58
C GLN A 188 -15.10 -5.10 -6.54
N LYS A 189 -14.44 -6.26 -6.39
CA LYS A 189 -12.97 -6.32 -6.29
C LYS A 189 -12.25 -5.65 -7.47
N ARG A 190 -12.90 -5.58 -8.63
CA ARG A 190 -12.40 -4.87 -9.82
C ARG A 190 -12.28 -3.35 -9.68
N PHE A 191 -13.03 -2.72 -8.77
CA PHE A 191 -12.93 -1.28 -8.48
C PHE A 191 -11.80 -0.94 -7.52
N ILE A 192 -11.06 -1.93 -7.00
CA ILE A 192 -9.90 -1.65 -6.13
C ILE A 192 -8.83 -0.89 -6.90
N ALA A 193 -8.60 -1.25 -8.17
CA ALA A 193 -7.69 -0.51 -9.04
C ALA A 193 -8.19 0.92 -9.24
N ASP A 194 -9.45 1.09 -9.64
CA ASP A 194 -10.05 2.41 -9.89
C ASP A 194 -10.00 3.34 -8.65
N ALA A 195 -10.18 2.78 -7.44
CA ALA A 195 -10.04 3.53 -6.19
C ALA A 195 -8.60 3.98 -5.93
N LEU A 196 -7.61 3.14 -6.25
CA LEU A 196 -6.19 3.48 -6.14
C LEU A 196 -5.81 4.57 -7.16
N SER A 197 -6.34 4.52 -8.39
CA SER A 197 -6.17 5.62 -9.36
C SER A 197 -6.81 6.92 -8.85
N GLY A 198 -7.96 6.84 -8.18
CA GLY A 198 -8.58 7.98 -7.49
C GLY A 198 -7.70 8.56 -6.38
N CYS A 199 -6.99 7.72 -5.63
CA CYS A 199 -5.99 8.16 -4.66
C CYS A 199 -4.79 8.85 -5.34
N ASN A 200 -4.30 8.32 -6.46
CA ASN A 200 -3.26 8.96 -7.28
C ASN A 200 -3.68 10.37 -7.74
N LEU A 201 -4.90 10.49 -8.28
CA LEU A 201 -5.49 11.78 -8.66
C LEU A 201 -5.55 12.76 -7.48
N THR A 202 -6.00 12.29 -6.32
CA THR A 202 -6.10 13.09 -5.10
C THR A 202 -4.73 13.55 -4.60
N CYS A 203 -3.71 12.69 -4.71
CA CYS A 203 -2.32 13.05 -4.46
C CYS A 203 -1.83 14.17 -5.39
N GLY A 204 -2.16 14.12 -6.69
CA GLY A 204 -1.86 15.20 -7.62
C GLY A 204 -2.51 16.52 -7.22
N ALA A 205 -3.79 16.49 -6.80
CA ALA A 205 -4.49 17.66 -6.30
C ALA A 205 -3.84 18.26 -5.04
N PHE A 206 -3.52 17.42 -4.05
CA PHE A 206 -2.80 17.88 -2.85
C PHE A 206 -1.41 18.41 -3.18
N SER A 207 -0.70 17.79 -4.12
CA SER A 207 0.60 18.27 -4.59
C SER A 207 0.52 19.72 -5.08
N MET A 208 -0.50 20.06 -5.89
CA MET A 208 -0.75 21.45 -6.32
C MET A 208 -1.07 22.38 -5.15
N VAL A 209 -1.91 21.95 -4.20
CA VAL A 209 -2.24 22.76 -3.01
C VAL A 209 -1.00 23.08 -2.18
N PHE A 210 -0.12 22.11 -1.96
CA PHE A 210 1.11 22.33 -1.20
C PHE A 210 2.12 23.18 -1.99
N ALA A 211 2.20 23.02 -3.31
CA ALA A 211 3.01 23.89 -4.17
C ALA A 211 2.52 25.35 -4.09
N ALA A 212 1.20 25.59 -4.13
CA ALA A 212 0.60 26.92 -3.98
C ALA A 212 0.86 27.56 -2.61
N ARG A 213 1.14 26.75 -1.59
CA ARG A 213 1.55 27.22 -0.25
C ARG A 213 3.07 27.40 -0.10
N GLY A 214 3.84 27.27 -1.19
CA GLY A 214 5.31 27.30 -1.17
C GLY A 214 5.96 26.09 -0.52
N GLN A 215 5.20 25.03 -0.22
CA GLN A 215 5.69 23.83 0.47
C GLN A 215 6.07 22.74 -0.54
N LEU A 216 7.09 23.01 -1.36
CA LEU A 216 7.54 22.07 -2.40
C LEU A 216 7.95 20.67 -1.88
N PRO A 217 8.61 20.52 -0.71
CA PRO A 217 8.90 19.18 -0.18
C PRO A 217 7.64 18.36 0.13
N ALA A 218 6.56 19.02 0.58
CA ALA A 218 5.27 18.35 0.79
C ALA A 218 4.60 18.02 -0.56
N SER A 219 4.68 18.92 -1.54
CA SER A 219 4.24 18.65 -2.92
C SER A 219 4.95 17.41 -3.51
N LEU A 220 6.27 17.32 -3.39
CA LEU A 220 7.06 16.15 -3.81
C LEU A 220 6.59 14.87 -3.11
N LEU A 221 6.34 14.93 -1.79
CA LEU A 221 5.87 13.77 -1.04
C LEU A 221 4.52 13.26 -1.57
N PHE A 222 3.55 14.15 -1.81
CA PHE A 222 2.27 13.75 -2.38
C PHE A 222 2.41 13.19 -3.79
N LEU A 223 3.27 13.76 -4.62
CA LEU A 223 3.57 13.23 -5.95
C LEU A 223 4.12 11.80 -5.88
N MET A 224 5.10 11.55 -4.99
CA MET A 224 5.67 10.22 -4.76
C MET A 224 4.66 9.22 -4.18
N LEU A 225 3.75 9.68 -3.31
CA LEU A 225 2.65 8.86 -2.79
C LEU A 225 1.70 8.44 -3.93
N GLY A 226 1.38 9.36 -4.84
CA GLY A 226 0.60 9.05 -6.05
C GLY A 226 1.29 7.99 -6.93
N ALA A 227 2.61 8.07 -7.09
CA ALA A 227 3.40 7.03 -7.77
C ALA A 227 3.38 5.68 -7.07
N GLY A 228 3.24 5.67 -5.75
CA GLY A 228 2.94 4.44 -5.02
C GLY A 228 1.58 3.86 -5.40
N PHE A 229 0.54 4.70 -5.45
CA PHE A 229 -0.82 4.27 -5.76
C PHE A 229 -1.00 3.78 -7.21
N ASP A 230 -0.43 4.48 -8.18
CA ASP A 230 -0.34 4.07 -9.60
C ASP A 230 0.36 2.68 -9.73
N GLY A 231 1.52 2.52 -9.09
CA GLY A 231 2.20 1.22 -9.05
C GLY A 231 1.33 0.09 -8.46
N PHE A 232 0.48 0.40 -7.48
CA PHE A 232 -0.43 -0.56 -6.85
C PHE A 232 -1.71 -0.79 -7.64
N ASP A 233 -2.24 0.19 -8.38
CA ASP A 233 -3.48 0.04 -9.14
C ASP A 233 -3.30 -0.93 -10.32
N GLY A 234 -2.18 -0.86 -11.02
CA GLY A 234 -1.87 -1.78 -12.11
C GLY A 234 -1.64 -3.20 -11.58
N ALA A 235 -1.05 -3.34 -10.40
CA ALA A 235 -0.93 -4.62 -9.71
C ALA A 235 -2.29 -5.16 -9.26
N ALA A 236 -3.17 -4.29 -8.76
CA ALA A 236 -4.53 -4.63 -8.35
C ALA A 236 -5.39 -5.04 -9.56
N ALA A 237 -5.32 -4.32 -10.68
CA ALA A 237 -6.06 -4.63 -11.91
C ALA A 237 -5.66 -6.00 -12.48
N ARG A 238 -4.37 -6.35 -12.45
CA ARG A 238 -3.90 -7.68 -12.85
C ARG A 238 -4.37 -8.80 -11.92
N LYS A 239 -4.48 -8.52 -10.62
CA LYS A 239 -4.84 -9.52 -9.60
C LYS A 239 -6.35 -9.71 -9.45
N PHE A 240 -7.11 -8.62 -9.49
CA PHE A 240 -8.55 -8.59 -9.17
C PHE A 240 -9.44 -8.36 -10.40
N GLY A 241 -8.83 -8.17 -11.58
CA GLY A 241 -9.50 -7.75 -12.81
C GLY A 241 -9.62 -6.23 -12.88
N GLY A 242 -9.35 -5.65 -14.05
CA GLY A 242 -9.55 -4.22 -14.31
C GLY A 242 -10.94 -3.93 -14.87
N THR A 243 -11.37 -2.67 -14.78
CA THR A 243 -12.55 -2.16 -15.49
C THR A 243 -12.10 -1.38 -16.74
N ARG A 244 -12.98 -1.22 -17.74
CA ARG A 244 -12.69 -0.32 -18.88
C ARG A 244 -12.54 1.12 -18.43
N TRP A 245 -13.31 1.53 -17.42
CA TRP A 245 -13.22 2.84 -16.80
C TRP A 245 -11.87 3.07 -16.13
N GLY A 246 -11.36 2.06 -15.41
CA GLY A 246 -10.09 2.10 -14.69
C GLY A 246 -8.91 2.45 -15.58
N VAL A 247 -8.88 1.96 -16.82
CA VAL A 247 -7.82 2.33 -17.78
C VAL A 247 -7.79 3.82 -18.08
N TYR A 248 -8.97 4.45 -18.25
CA TYR A 248 -9.05 5.90 -18.47
C TYR A 248 -8.85 6.70 -17.19
N SER A 249 -9.34 6.17 -16.06
CA SER A 249 -9.17 6.81 -14.75
C SER A 249 -7.69 6.87 -14.34
N ASP A 250 -6.92 5.83 -14.65
CA ASP A 250 -5.48 5.75 -14.48
C ASP A 250 -4.78 6.82 -15.33
N ASP A 251 -5.05 6.86 -16.64
CA ASP A 251 -4.46 7.84 -17.56
C ASP A 251 -4.78 9.30 -17.13
N ILE A 252 -5.99 9.57 -16.61
CA ILE A 252 -6.37 10.89 -16.07
C ILE A 252 -5.63 11.20 -14.77
N ALA A 253 -5.54 10.24 -13.85
CA ALA A 253 -4.82 10.40 -12.59
C ALA A 253 -3.34 10.72 -12.84
N ASP A 254 -2.71 10.01 -13.77
CA ASP A 254 -1.34 10.23 -14.21
C ASP A 254 -1.14 11.61 -14.87
N GLY A 255 -2.08 12.03 -15.70
CA GLY A 255 -2.06 13.36 -16.31
C GLY A 255 -2.08 14.47 -15.26
N VAL A 256 -2.93 14.34 -14.24
CA VAL A 256 -3.02 15.33 -13.17
C VAL A 256 -1.78 15.29 -12.27
N ASN A 257 -1.37 14.11 -11.81
CA ASN A 257 -0.28 13.99 -10.83
C ASN A 257 1.11 14.26 -11.44
N TYR A 258 1.36 13.81 -12.67
CA TYR A 258 2.69 13.90 -13.28
C TYR A 258 2.82 14.97 -14.35
N GLY A 259 1.73 15.39 -14.99
CA GLY A 259 1.75 16.43 -16.01
C GLY A 259 1.35 17.80 -15.45
N ILE A 260 0.16 17.88 -14.89
CA ILE A 260 -0.44 19.17 -14.48
C ILE A 260 0.17 19.64 -13.16
N ALA A 261 0.27 18.79 -12.14
CA ALA A 261 0.76 19.23 -10.83
C ALA A 261 2.19 19.81 -10.87
N PRO A 262 3.18 19.20 -11.56
CA PRO A 262 4.51 19.78 -11.68
C PRO A 262 4.53 21.03 -12.58
N GLY A 263 3.71 21.09 -13.63
CA GLY A 263 3.60 22.28 -14.48
C GLY A 263 3.03 23.48 -13.73
N VAL A 264 2.01 23.25 -12.90
CA VAL A 264 1.47 24.27 -11.99
C VAL A 264 2.52 24.69 -10.96
N ALA A 265 3.26 23.74 -10.39
CA ALA A 265 4.35 24.06 -9.47
C ALA A 265 5.45 24.92 -10.13
N LEU A 266 5.85 24.63 -11.37
CA LEU A 266 6.79 25.47 -12.14
C LEU A 266 6.30 26.92 -12.28
N TYR A 267 5.03 27.10 -12.64
CA TYR A 267 4.43 28.43 -12.73
C TYR A 267 4.46 29.17 -11.39
N LEU A 268 4.11 28.48 -10.30
CA LEU A 268 4.04 29.09 -8.97
C LEU A 268 5.42 29.44 -8.39
N VAL A 269 6.45 28.64 -8.70
CA VAL A 269 7.80 28.79 -8.13
C VAL A 269 8.63 29.81 -8.90
N ILE A 270 8.65 29.72 -10.23
CA ILE A 270 9.43 30.63 -11.08
C ILE A 270 8.70 31.96 -11.23
N GLY A 271 7.36 31.92 -11.29
CA GLY A 271 6.54 33.10 -11.49
C GLY A 271 6.67 33.70 -12.89
N GLY A 272 5.90 34.77 -13.11
CA GLY A 272 5.96 35.55 -14.36
C GLY A 272 5.66 34.74 -15.63
N PHE A 273 6.10 35.30 -16.76
CA PHE A 273 5.92 34.68 -18.07
C PHE A 273 6.77 33.40 -18.23
N GLU A 274 8.00 33.40 -17.70
CA GLU A 274 8.93 32.27 -17.78
C GLU A 274 8.37 31.01 -17.11
N GLY A 275 7.86 31.15 -15.89
CA GLY A 275 7.22 30.03 -15.18
C GLY A 275 5.98 29.52 -15.90
N ALA A 276 5.18 30.42 -16.48
CA ALA A 276 3.99 30.04 -17.24
C ALA A 276 4.35 29.24 -18.51
N VAL A 277 5.37 29.69 -19.25
CA VAL A 277 5.87 29.00 -20.44
C VAL A 277 6.47 27.65 -20.07
N LEU A 278 7.38 27.60 -19.09
CA LEU A 278 8.06 26.37 -18.71
C LEU A 278 7.08 25.33 -18.13
N GLY A 279 6.15 25.78 -17.29
CA GLY A 279 5.08 24.93 -16.74
C GLY A 279 4.17 24.37 -17.81
N SER A 280 3.68 25.21 -18.72
CA SER A 280 2.81 24.79 -19.84
C SER A 280 3.54 23.83 -20.78
N PHE A 281 4.80 24.14 -21.11
CA PHE A 281 5.64 23.31 -21.97
C PHE A 281 5.83 21.91 -21.38
N PHE A 282 6.18 21.83 -20.10
CA PHE A 282 6.30 20.56 -19.39
C PHE A 282 4.99 19.77 -19.44
N THR A 283 3.86 20.39 -19.05
CA THR A 283 2.56 19.71 -19.03
C THR A 283 2.17 19.17 -20.40
N VAL A 284 2.36 19.94 -21.48
CA VAL A 284 2.04 19.49 -22.84
C VAL A 284 2.86 18.26 -23.22
N PHE A 285 4.18 18.28 -22.99
CA PHE A 285 5.04 17.14 -23.32
C PHE A 285 4.68 15.89 -22.52
N THR A 286 4.37 16.03 -21.24
CA THR A 286 3.93 14.90 -20.41
C THR A 286 2.61 14.32 -20.89
N LEU A 287 1.63 15.17 -21.22
CA LEU A 287 0.33 14.72 -21.73
C LEU A 287 0.47 14.07 -23.12
N SER A 288 1.29 14.62 -24.02
CA SER A 288 1.58 14.00 -25.31
C SER A 288 2.21 12.61 -25.14
N ARG A 289 3.15 12.45 -24.20
CA ARG A 289 3.72 11.15 -23.86
C ARG A 289 2.66 10.18 -23.34
N LEU A 290 1.73 10.62 -22.48
CA LEU A 290 0.66 9.77 -21.96
C LEU A 290 -0.30 9.33 -23.07
N VAL A 291 -0.69 10.24 -23.96
CA VAL A 291 -1.53 9.91 -25.13
C VAL A 291 -0.83 8.89 -26.03
N PHE A 292 0.44 9.11 -26.36
CA PHE A 292 1.22 8.15 -27.14
C PHE A 292 1.26 6.78 -26.46
N PHE A 293 1.52 6.75 -25.16
CA PHE A 293 1.54 5.52 -24.38
C PHE A 293 0.19 4.77 -24.44
N THR A 294 -0.93 5.48 -24.29
CA THR A 294 -2.28 4.89 -24.38
C THR A 294 -2.58 4.34 -25.76
N LEU A 295 -2.15 5.01 -26.83
CA LEU A 295 -2.32 4.54 -28.21
C LEU A 295 -1.45 3.31 -28.53
N SER A 296 -0.25 3.24 -27.95
CA SER A 296 0.71 2.15 -28.16
C SER A 296 0.46 0.92 -27.28
N LYS A 297 -0.51 0.95 -26.33
CA LYS A 297 -0.85 -0.18 -25.43
C LYS A 297 -1.23 -1.47 -26.17
N GLY A 298 -1.67 -1.41 -27.44
CA GLY A 298 -2.18 -2.56 -28.20
C GLY A 298 -1.17 -3.37 -29.01
N GLY A 299 0.07 -2.89 -29.22
CA GLY A 299 1.02 -3.49 -30.17
C GLY A 299 2.48 -3.61 -29.73
N GLY A 300 2.83 -3.18 -28.51
CA GLY A 300 4.20 -3.20 -27.99
C GLY A 300 4.53 -4.40 -27.09
N ASP A 301 5.83 -4.68 -26.92
CA ASP A 301 6.31 -5.66 -25.94
C ASP A 301 5.86 -5.24 -24.52
N PRO A 302 5.19 -6.13 -23.77
CA PRO A 302 4.89 -5.90 -22.37
C PRO A 302 6.12 -5.44 -21.56
N GLU A 303 7.31 -5.98 -21.77
CA GLU A 303 8.42 -5.70 -20.85
C GLU A 303 9.03 -4.30 -20.99
N PHE A 304 8.71 -3.57 -22.08
CA PHE A 304 9.34 -2.30 -22.42
C PHE A 304 8.34 -1.15 -22.68
N PHE A 305 8.81 0.07 -22.45
CA PHE A 305 8.13 1.34 -22.73
C PHE A 305 8.95 2.15 -23.72
N CYS A 306 8.27 2.85 -24.61
CA CYS A 306 8.86 3.85 -25.49
C CYS A 306 8.91 5.20 -24.77
N GLY A 307 10.11 5.75 -24.58
CA GLY A 307 10.33 6.98 -23.83
C GLY A 307 10.27 6.79 -22.31
N VAL A 308 10.83 7.77 -21.58
CA VAL A 308 10.86 7.74 -20.11
C VAL A 308 9.44 7.85 -19.52
N PRO A 309 9.12 7.12 -18.44
CA PRO A 309 7.87 7.28 -17.71
C PRO A 309 7.62 8.72 -17.25
N SER A 310 6.37 9.19 -17.38
CA SER A 310 5.92 10.51 -16.91
C SER A 310 6.25 10.75 -15.43
N THR A 311 6.20 9.70 -14.62
CA THR A 311 6.58 9.72 -13.20
C THR A 311 8.01 10.23 -12.98
N VAL A 312 8.95 9.77 -13.80
CA VAL A 312 10.37 10.17 -13.72
C VAL A 312 10.54 11.61 -14.16
N GLY A 313 9.88 12.03 -15.24
CA GLY A 313 9.92 13.42 -15.69
C GLY A 313 9.37 14.40 -14.64
N ALA A 314 8.29 14.01 -13.95
CA ALA A 314 7.71 14.77 -12.86
C ALA A 314 8.64 14.85 -11.64
N LEU A 315 9.29 13.74 -11.27
CA LEU A 315 10.28 13.71 -10.18
C LEU A 315 11.50 14.60 -10.48
N VAL A 316 12.04 14.54 -11.70
CA VAL A 316 13.14 15.41 -12.13
C VAL A 316 12.74 16.88 -11.98
N THR A 317 11.53 17.23 -12.40
CA THR A 317 11.01 18.60 -12.37
C THR A 317 10.80 19.14 -10.95
N ILE A 318 10.11 18.42 -10.07
CA ILE A 318 9.91 18.89 -8.69
C ILE A 318 11.23 18.91 -7.91
N CYS A 319 12.08 17.88 -8.06
CA CYS A 319 13.36 17.84 -7.35
C CYS A 319 14.31 18.96 -7.82
N SER A 320 14.33 19.30 -9.11
CA SER A 320 15.17 20.39 -9.61
C SER A 320 14.73 21.75 -9.05
N MET A 321 13.43 22.01 -8.93
CA MET A 321 12.92 23.23 -8.28
C MET A 321 13.33 23.36 -6.82
N ILE A 322 13.41 22.24 -6.09
CA ILE A 322 13.80 22.26 -4.67
C ILE A 322 15.32 22.45 -4.50
N LEU A 323 16.12 21.80 -5.35
CA LEU A 323 17.58 21.78 -5.21
C LEU A 323 18.27 22.98 -5.87
N PHE A 324 17.66 23.56 -6.89
CA PHE A 324 18.23 24.64 -7.70
C PHE A 324 17.33 25.88 -7.71
N ALA A 325 16.66 26.17 -6.59
CA ALA A 325 15.68 27.24 -6.46
C ALA A 325 16.20 28.61 -6.95
N ASP A 326 17.49 28.91 -6.72
CA ASP A 326 18.14 30.16 -7.11
C ASP A 326 18.68 30.16 -8.56
N HIS A 327 18.48 29.07 -9.31
CA HIS A 327 19.08 28.85 -10.62
C HIS A 327 18.04 28.42 -11.66
N VAL A 328 17.20 29.37 -12.08
CA VAL A 328 16.12 29.16 -13.06
C VAL A 328 16.62 28.48 -14.35
N ALA A 329 17.81 28.85 -14.84
CA ALA A 329 18.41 28.23 -16.02
C ALA A 329 18.69 26.72 -15.84
N VAL A 330 19.10 26.30 -14.64
CA VAL A 330 19.34 24.88 -14.32
C VAL A 330 18.01 24.13 -14.20
N ILE A 331 16.98 24.75 -13.60
CA ILE A 331 15.63 24.18 -13.57
C ILE A 331 15.11 23.97 -14.99
N GLY A 332 15.21 25.00 -15.85
CA GLY A 332 14.83 24.93 -17.26
C GLY A 332 15.56 23.84 -18.04
N LEU A 333 16.88 23.70 -17.82
CA LEU A 333 17.67 22.61 -18.41
C LEU A 333 17.16 21.24 -17.97
N MET A 334 16.90 21.03 -16.68
CA MET A 334 16.41 19.76 -16.15
C MET A 334 15.02 19.42 -16.69
N VAL A 335 14.14 20.41 -16.79
CA VAL A 335 12.81 20.27 -17.41
C VAL A 335 12.95 19.90 -18.88
N GLY A 336 13.83 20.56 -19.63
CA GLY A 336 14.11 20.24 -21.03
C GLY A 336 14.61 18.81 -21.22
N ILE A 337 15.55 18.35 -20.37
CA ILE A 337 16.04 16.97 -20.38
C ILE A 337 14.88 15.99 -20.13
N ALA A 338 14.05 16.25 -19.12
CA ALA A 338 12.89 15.41 -18.82
C ALA A 338 11.90 15.34 -20.00
N CYS A 339 11.59 16.46 -20.63
CA CYS A 339 10.71 16.54 -21.80
C CYS A 339 11.24 15.74 -22.99
N ILE A 340 12.53 15.90 -23.33
CA ILE A 340 13.17 15.17 -24.43
C ILE A 340 13.15 13.66 -24.13
N GLN A 341 13.50 13.27 -22.90
CA GLN A 341 13.49 11.87 -22.47
C GLN A 341 12.09 11.24 -22.54
N MET A 342 11.03 11.98 -22.20
CA MET A 342 9.64 11.50 -22.29
C MET A 342 9.18 11.29 -23.74
N VAL A 343 9.60 12.15 -24.68
CA VAL A 343 9.15 12.14 -26.08
C VAL A 343 10.12 11.38 -27.00
N SER A 344 11.23 10.87 -26.48
CA SER A 344 12.16 9.97 -27.18
C SER A 344 11.55 8.57 -27.37
N PHE A 345 10.56 8.46 -28.25
CA PHE A 345 9.75 7.24 -28.44
C PHE A 345 10.54 6.03 -28.98
N ASP A 346 11.70 6.25 -29.59
CA ASP A 346 12.55 5.16 -30.10
C ASP A 346 13.36 4.47 -28.99
N THR A 347 13.47 5.08 -27.81
CA THR A 347 14.21 4.52 -26.69
C THR A 347 13.36 3.57 -25.85
N HIS A 348 13.84 2.34 -25.69
CA HIS A 348 13.15 1.28 -24.96
C HIS A 348 13.59 1.26 -23.48
N TYR A 349 12.68 1.62 -22.58
CA TYR A 349 12.87 1.54 -21.13
C TYR A 349 12.18 0.31 -20.57
N ARG A 350 12.83 -0.39 -19.66
CA ARG A 350 12.21 -1.53 -18.99
C ARG A 350 11.06 -1.05 -18.10
N HIS A 351 9.89 -1.66 -18.21
CA HIS A 351 8.72 -1.31 -17.43
C HIS A 351 8.98 -1.55 -15.93
N LEU A 352 9.15 -0.46 -15.18
CA LEU A 352 9.55 -0.53 -13.76
C LEU A 352 8.56 -1.33 -12.92
N GLY A 353 7.25 -1.10 -13.09
CA GLY A 353 6.19 -1.86 -12.41
C GLY A 353 6.17 -3.37 -12.72
N ARG A 354 6.44 -3.79 -13.97
CA ARG A 354 6.54 -5.21 -14.35
C ARG A 354 7.86 -5.84 -13.89
N ALA A 355 8.97 -5.10 -13.94
CA ALA A 355 10.23 -5.52 -13.34
C ALA A 355 10.12 -5.68 -11.81
N LEU A 356 9.38 -4.79 -11.13
CA LEU A 356 9.04 -4.88 -9.70
C LEU A 356 8.16 -6.10 -9.41
N ALA A 357 7.14 -6.35 -10.23
CA ALA A 357 6.22 -7.47 -10.04
C ALA A 357 6.89 -8.83 -10.34
N SER A 358 7.81 -8.87 -11.30
CA SER A 358 8.62 -10.04 -11.66
C SER A 358 9.63 -10.38 -10.55
N ASN A 359 10.19 -9.37 -9.88
CA ASN A 359 11.17 -9.57 -8.81
C ASN A 359 10.67 -9.04 -7.47
N ARG A 360 10.06 -9.92 -6.66
CA ARG A 360 9.55 -9.64 -5.30
C ARG A 360 10.54 -8.86 -4.41
N ARG A 361 11.85 -8.93 -4.66
CA ARG A 361 12.89 -8.18 -3.91
C ARG A 361 12.78 -6.65 -4.08
N ILE A 362 12.32 -6.16 -5.23
CA ILE A 362 12.24 -4.73 -5.53
C ILE A 362 10.97 -4.11 -4.91
N LEU A 363 9.90 -4.89 -4.74
CA LEU A 363 8.69 -4.46 -4.01
C LEU A 363 8.98 -4.16 -2.53
N TYR A 364 9.88 -4.93 -1.88
CA TYR A 364 10.41 -4.59 -0.55
C TYR A 364 11.42 -3.43 -0.58
N GLY A 365 11.96 -3.12 -1.76
CA GLY A 365 12.84 -1.98 -2.00
C GLY A 365 12.12 -0.64 -1.93
N MET A 366 10.82 -0.55 -2.25
CA MET A 366 10.06 0.71 -2.16
C MET A 366 9.91 1.23 -0.72
N PRO A 367 9.51 0.42 0.28
CA PRO A 367 9.54 0.82 1.68
C PRO A 367 10.95 1.16 2.15
N VAL A 368 11.98 0.43 1.71
CA VAL A 368 13.38 0.71 2.04
C VAL A 368 13.85 2.01 1.39
N PHE A 369 13.45 2.31 0.15
CA PHE A 369 13.73 3.55 -0.55
C PHE A 369 13.04 4.73 0.13
N LEU A 370 11.76 4.59 0.49
CA LEU A 370 11.04 5.57 1.30
C LEU A 370 11.70 5.75 2.67
N VAL A 371 12.11 4.69 3.35
CA VAL A 371 12.83 4.76 4.62
C VAL A 371 14.21 5.41 4.44
N VAL A 372 14.95 5.13 3.36
CA VAL A 372 16.25 5.75 3.04
C VAL A 372 16.08 7.23 2.70
N VAL A 373 15.04 7.59 1.95
CA VAL A 373 14.66 8.98 1.63
C VAL A 373 14.22 9.73 2.91
N LEU A 374 13.46 9.08 3.79
CA LEU A 374 13.01 9.68 5.05
C LEU A 374 14.12 9.74 6.11
N SER A 375 15.02 8.75 6.17
CA SER A 375 16.15 8.71 7.11
C SER A 375 17.34 9.54 6.63
N GLY A 376 17.52 9.75 5.32
CA GLY A 376 18.55 10.63 4.76
C GLY A 376 18.45 12.07 5.27
N ARG A 377 17.23 12.52 5.59
CA ARG A 377 16.99 13.81 6.26
C ARG A 377 17.72 13.93 7.60
N HIS A 378 17.87 12.82 8.33
CA HIS A 378 18.46 12.80 9.67
C HIS A 378 19.99 12.75 9.65
N PHE A 379 20.59 12.18 8.60
CA PHE A 379 22.05 11.95 8.52
C PHE A 379 22.82 13.01 7.72
N ILE A 380 22.26 13.55 6.63
CA ILE A 380 23.00 14.37 5.65
C ILE A 380 22.33 15.73 5.41
N GLY A 381 21.09 15.92 5.90
CA GLY A 381 20.32 17.16 5.78
C GLY A 381 19.06 16.99 4.90
N PRO A 382 18.17 18.00 4.87
CA PRO A 382 16.85 17.88 4.25
C PRO A 382 16.88 17.73 2.72
N GLN A 383 17.96 18.16 2.06
CA GLN A 383 18.10 18.13 0.60
C GLN A 383 18.71 16.83 0.06
N ALA A 384 19.49 16.10 0.86
CA ALA A 384 20.14 14.85 0.48
C ALA A 384 19.18 13.79 -0.12
N PRO A 385 18.02 13.50 0.50
CA PRO A 385 17.11 12.50 -0.08
C PRO A 385 16.49 12.95 -1.40
N ILE A 386 16.29 14.25 -1.59
CA ILE A 386 15.76 14.84 -2.82
C ILE A 386 16.81 14.74 -3.93
N ALA A 387 18.08 14.99 -3.62
CA ALA A 387 19.20 14.80 -4.54
C ALA A 387 19.36 13.34 -4.96
N LEU A 388 19.17 12.38 -4.04
CA LEU A 388 19.16 10.95 -4.37
C LEU A 388 18.02 10.59 -5.32
N VAL A 389 16.81 11.10 -5.10
CA VAL A 389 15.66 10.89 -6.00
C VAL A 389 15.95 11.47 -7.39
N LEU A 390 16.48 12.70 -7.46
CA LEU A 390 16.87 13.33 -8.72
C LEU A 390 17.94 12.51 -9.45
N GLY A 391 19.02 12.15 -8.75
CA GLY A 391 20.12 11.36 -9.31
C GLY A 391 19.66 10.00 -9.81
N ALA A 392 18.84 9.28 -9.05
CA ALA A 392 18.25 8.01 -9.47
C ALA A 392 17.36 8.16 -10.71
N SER A 393 16.56 9.23 -10.78
CA SER A 393 15.69 9.55 -11.91
C SER A 393 16.49 9.84 -13.18
N LEU A 394 17.56 10.63 -13.07
CA LEU A 394 18.46 10.93 -14.19
C LEU A 394 19.25 9.70 -14.64
N ILE A 395 19.80 8.90 -13.71
CA ILE A 395 20.49 7.65 -14.04
C ILE A 395 19.56 6.71 -14.80
N TYR A 396 18.32 6.55 -14.34
CA TYR A 396 17.33 5.72 -15.02
C TYR A 396 17.00 6.28 -16.42
N GLY A 397 16.80 7.60 -16.54
CA GLY A 397 16.51 8.26 -17.80
C GLY A 397 17.65 8.15 -18.83
N PHE A 398 18.91 8.22 -18.41
CA PHE A 398 20.05 8.11 -19.32
C PHE A 398 20.53 6.66 -19.56
N LEU A 399 19.99 5.68 -18.85
CA LEU A 399 20.48 4.30 -18.90
C LEU A 399 20.47 3.70 -20.31
N PRO A 400 19.41 3.83 -21.14
CA PRO A 400 19.42 3.29 -22.50
C PRO A 400 20.41 4.02 -23.41
N THR A 401 20.57 5.34 -23.27
CA THR A 401 21.54 6.13 -24.05
C THR A 401 22.97 5.68 -23.76
N VAL A 402 23.29 5.44 -22.48
CA VAL A 402 24.61 4.93 -22.08
C VAL A 402 24.83 3.51 -22.59
N ALA A 403 23.80 2.66 -22.56
CA ALA A 403 23.87 1.30 -23.11
C ALA A 403 24.14 1.32 -24.63
N HIS A 404 23.40 2.12 -25.37
CA HIS A 404 23.57 2.26 -26.82
C HIS A 404 24.95 2.82 -27.18
N PHE A 405 25.41 3.85 -26.48
CA PHE A 405 26.75 4.40 -26.66
C PHE A 405 27.85 3.35 -26.39
N ARG A 406 27.66 2.51 -25.37
CA ARG A 406 28.58 1.39 -25.06
C ARG A 406 28.59 0.32 -26.14
N GLU A 407 27.46 0.04 -26.79
CA GLU A 407 27.35 -0.90 -27.91
C GLU A 407 28.08 -0.39 -29.15
N VAL A 408 27.87 0.89 -29.49
CA VAL A 408 28.59 1.59 -30.56
C VAL A 408 30.11 1.55 -30.32
N LEU A 409 30.56 1.88 -29.10
CA LEU A 409 31.98 1.81 -28.72
C LEU A 409 32.57 0.39 -28.78
N ARG A 410 31.73 -0.64 -28.66
CA ARG A 410 32.16 -2.05 -28.74
C ARG A 410 32.18 -2.60 -30.17
N GLY A 411 31.90 -1.76 -31.17
CA GLY A 411 31.95 -2.16 -32.58
C GLY A 411 30.89 -3.18 -32.98
N ARG A 412 29.85 -3.38 -32.17
CA ARG A 412 28.68 -4.17 -32.53
C ARG A 412 27.64 -3.22 -33.12
N SER A 413 27.73 -2.97 -34.42
CA SER A 413 26.59 -2.45 -35.19
C SER A 413 25.48 -3.50 -35.17
N ALA A 414 24.25 -3.01 -35.00
CA ALA A 414 22.99 -3.72 -34.74
C ALA A 414 22.76 -5.03 -35.52
#